data_AF-A0A962RP67-F1
#
_entry.id   AF-A0A962RP67-F1
#
_cell.length_a   1.000
_cell.length_b   1.000
_cell.length_c   1.000
_cell.angle_alpha   90.00
_cell.angle_beta   90.00
_cell.angle_gamma   90.00
#
_symmetry.space_group_name_H-M   'P 1'
#
loop_
_entity.id
_entity.type
_entity.pdbx_description
1 polymer ?
#
loop_
_entity_poly.entity_id
_entity_poly.type
_entity_poly.pdbx_seq_one_letter_code
_entity_poly.pdbx_strand_id
1 'polypeptide(L)'
;VVKPANESGGYGMLMGPSSTPRERARFVRQIKRDPRNFIAQPVLSLSTVPTVIDGQSIEPRHVDLRPFILSGEKTVVTTGGLTRVALRRGSLVVNSSQGGGSKDTWIVEEEPN
;
A
#
# COMPACT_ATOMS: atom_id res chain seq x y z
N VAL A 1 -7.87 -2.71 9.07
CA VAL A 1 -6.97 -1.53 9.09
C VAL A 1 -7.81 -0.30 9.37
N VAL A 2 -7.41 0.55 10.32
CA VAL A 2 -8.03 1.86 10.59
C VAL A 2 -7.04 2.96 10.26
N LYS A 3 -7.45 4.00 9.55
CA LYS A 3 -6.58 5.14 9.20
C LYS A 3 -7.36 6.46 9.19
N PRO A 4 -6.69 7.61 9.35
CA PRO A 4 -7.34 8.91 9.20
C PRO A 4 -7.87 9.08 7.77
N ALA A 5 -9.01 9.77 7.64
CA ALA A 5 -9.67 9.98 6.36
C ALA A 5 -8.92 10.99 5.47
N ASN A 6 -8.35 12.02 6.09
CA ASN A 6 -7.80 13.19 5.40
C ASN A 6 -6.25 13.22 5.35
N GLU A 7 -5.57 12.20 5.87
CA GLU A 7 -4.10 12.16 5.87
C GLU A 7 -3.53 11.37 4.69
N SER A 8 -2.48 11.91 4.08
CA SER A 8 -1.71 11.28 3.02
C SER A 8 -0.47 10.57 3.60
N GLY A 9 -0.10 9.41 3.04
CA GLY A 9 1.14 8.72 3.38
C GLY A 9 1.09 7.63 4.45
N GLY A 10 -0.09 7.19 4.88
CA GLY A 10 -0.23 6.00 5.75
C GLY A 10 0.33 6.16 7.17
N TYR A 11 0.65 7.39 7.59
CA TYR A 11 0.88 7.71 8.99
C TYR A 11 -0.43 7.57 9.79
N GLY A 12 -0.30 7.29 11.09
CA GLY A 12 -1.47 7.18 11.97
C GLY A 12 -2.38 5.98 11.67
N MET A 13 -1.88 4.92 11.05
CA MET A 13 -2.64 3.71 10.74
C MET A 13 -2.58 2.68 11.88
N LEU A 14 -3.71 2.04 12.19
CA LEU A 14 -3.79 0.87 13.06
C LEU A 14 -3.96 -0.41 12.23
N MET A 15 -2.98 -1.30 12.32
CA MET A 15 -3.04 -2.66 11.78
C MET A 15 -3.69 -3.59 12.81
N GLY A 16 -5.00 -3.83 12.67
CA GLY A 16 -5.80 -4.57 13.67
C GLY A 16 -5.15 -5.87 14.17
N PRO A 17 -4.83 -6.85 13.30
CA PRO A 17 -4.28 -8.14 13.70
C PRO A 17 -2.90 -8.08 14.39
N SER A 18 -2.07 -7.11 14.02
CA SER A 18 -0.71 -6.96 14.58
C SER A 18 -0.62 -5.87 15.66
N SER A 19 -1.74 -5.28 16.05
CA SER A 19 -1.79 -4.21 17.06
C SER A 19 -1.77 -4.74 18.50
N THR A 20 -1.27 -3.91 19.40
CA THR A 20 -1.34 -4.14 20.84
C THR A 20 -2.68 -3.65 21.43
N PRO A 21 -3.12 -4.18 22.58
CA PRO A 21 -4.29 -3.67 23.30
C PRO A 21 -4.20 -2.16 23.60
N ARG A 22 -2.99 -1.66 23.92
CA ARG A 22 -2.74 -0.25 24.20
C ARG A 22 -2.99 0.64 22.98
N GLU A 23 -2.53 0.21 21.81
CA GLU A 23 -2.76 0.92 20.55
C GLU A 23 -4.23 0.92 20.17
N ARG A 24 -4.92 -0.22 20.32
CA ARG A 24 -6.37 -0.30 20.11
C ARG A 24 -7.13 0.66 21.01
N ALA A 25 -6.82 0.70 22.30
CA ALA A 25 -7.45 1.61 23.25
C ALA A 25 -7.21 3.09 22.90
N ARG A 26 -6.00 3.43 22.40
CA ARG A 26 -5.70 4.77 21.90
C ARG A 26 -6.58 5.14 20.71
N PHE A 27 -6.67 4.26 19.71
CA PHE A 27 -7.51 4.49 18.53
C PHE A 27 -8.98 4.60 18.87
N VAL A 28 -9.51 3.76 19.77
CA VAL A 28 -10.91 3.87 20.23
C VAL A 28 -11.20 5.26 20.79
N ARG A 29 -10.30 5.84 21.60
CA ARG A 29 -10.48 7.21 22.11
C ARG A 29 -10.48 8.24 21.00
N GLN A 30 -9.56 8.11 20.03
CA GLN A 30 -9.46 9.04 18.90
C GLN A 30 -10.69 8.99 17.99
N ILE A 31 -11.17 7.78 17.66
CA ILE A 31 -12.36 7.56 16.84
C ILE A 31 -13.61 8.09 17.54
N LYS A 32 -13.77 7.84 18.85
CA LYS A 32 -14.91 8.38 19.61
C LYS A 32 -14.93 9.91 19.64
N ARG A 33 -13.74 10.54 19.69
CA ARG A 33 -13.61 12.00 19.71
C ARG A 33 -13.97 12.64 18.38
N ASP A 34 -13.60 12.02 17.27
CA ASP A 34 -13.85 12.55 15.92
C ASP A 34 -14.06 11.40 14.91
N PRO A 35 -15.25 10.79 14.88
CA PRO A 35 -15.48 9.56 14.11
C PRO A 35 -15.42 9.79 12.60
N ARG A 36 -15.76 11.01 12.13
CA ARG A 36 -15.76 11.36 10.70
C ARG A 36 -14.35 11.40 10.11
N ASN A 37 -13.34 11.56 10.95
CA ASN A 37 -11.95 11.62 10.51
C ASN A 37 -11.29 10.23 10.43
N PHE A 38 -12.04 9.13 10.56
CA PHE A 38 -11.48 7.78 10.45
C PHE A 38 -12.26 6.92 9.47
N ILE A 39 -11.53 6.05 8.78
CA ILE A 39 -12.09 4.96 7.99
C ILE A 39 -11.49 3.63 8.40
N ALA A 40 -12.27 2.57 8.24
CA ALA A 40 -11.83 1.20 8.48
C ALA A 40 -12.06 0.35 7.23
N GLN A 41 -11.12 -0.55 6.97
CA GLN A 41 -11.20 -1.54 5.90
C GLN A 41 -10.76 -2.90 6.43
N PRO A 42 -11.26 -4.03 5.88
CA PRO A 42 -10.69 -5.35 6.12
C PRO A 42 -9.19 -5.36 5.83
N VAL A 43 -8.45 -6.24 6.49
CA VAL A 43 -7.04 -6.47 6.14
C VAL A 43 -7.04 -7.34 4.89
N LEU A 44 -6.46 -6.83 3.81
CA LEU A 44 -6.27 -7.59 2.59
C LEU A 44 -4.85 -8.16 2.58
N SER A 45 -4.74 -9.42 2.16
CA SER A 45 -3.45 -10.03 1.84
C SER A 45 -2.99 -9.48 0.50
N LEU A 46 -2.05 -8.54 0.51
CA LEU A 46 -1.46 -8.02 -0.71
C LEU A 46 -0.65 -9.11 -1.41
N SER A 47 -0.72 -9.16 -2.74
CA SER A 47 0.19 -9.98 -3.54
C SER A 47 1.65 -9.65 -3.21
N THR A 48 2.52 -10.64 -3.40
CA THR A 48 3.97 -10.45 -3.22
C THR A 48 4.70 -10.61 -4.53
N VAL A 49 5.80 -9.87 -4.70
CA VAL A 49 6.72 -10.03 -5.83
C VAL A 49 8.13 -10.36 -5.34
N PRO A 50 8.92 -11.13 -6.10
CA PRO A 50 10.33 -11.36 -5.81
C PRO A 50 11.09 -10.04 -5.71
N THR A 51 11.80 -9.86 -4.59
CA THR A 51 12.56 -8.65 -4.31
C THR A 51 13.92 -9.02 -3.76
N VAL A 52 14.96 -8.44 -4.37
CA VAL A 52 16.33 -8.60 -3.91
C VAL A 52 16.51 -7.78 -2.63
N ILE A 53 16.97 -8.43 -1.57
CA ILE A 53 17.24 -7.83 -0.26
C ILE A 53 18.74 -7.87 -0.03
N ASP A 54 19.31 -6.69 0.27
CA ASP A 54 20.73 -6.49 0.56
C ASP A 54 21.69 -7.08 -0.49
N GLY A 55 21.22 -7.24 -1.73
CA GLY A 55 21.99 -7.81 -2.84
C GLY A 55 22.28 -9.32 -2.73
N GLN A 56 21.71 -10.02 -1.74
CA GLN A 56 22.13 -11.37 -1.38
C GLN A 56 21.00 -12.40 -1.46
N SER A 57 19.77 -12.01 -1.13
CA SER A 57 18.63 -12.93 -1.11
C SER A 57 17.46 -12.41 -1.93
N ILE A 58 16.70 -13.33 -2.53
CA ILE A 58 15.41 -13.05 -3.15
C ILE A 58 14.34 -13.49 -2.19
N GLU A 59 13.54 -12.54 -1.71
CA GLU A 59 12.42 -12.82 -0.80
C GLU A 59 11.11 -12.21 -1.32
N PRO A 60 9.95 -12.80 -0.97
CA PRO A 60 8.67 -12.19 -1.29
C PRO A 60 8.48 -10.90 -0.50
N ARG A 61 8.04 -9.84 -1.18
CA ARG A 61 7.63 -8.57 -0.56
C ARG A 61 6.31 -8.10 -1.12
N HIS A 62 5.47 -7.53 -0.25
CA HIS A 62 4.17 -7.02 -0.64
C HIS A 62 4.32 -5.85 -1.61
N VAL A 63 3.48 -5.86 -2.63
CA VAL A 63 3.49 -4.89 -3.71
C VAL A 63 2.15 -4.17 -3.80
N ASP A 64 2.19 -2.92 -4.26
CA ASP A 64 1.01 -2.26 -4.79
C ASP A 64 1.31 -1.63 -6.16
N LEU A 65 0.26 -1.45 -6.95
CA LEU A 65 0.34 -0.86 -8.28
C LEU A 65 -0.59 0.35 -8.33
N ARG A 66 -0.06 1.46 -8.82
CA ARG A 66 -0.81 2.67 -9.11
C ARG A 66 -0.75 2.98 -10.61
N PRO A 67 -1.74 2.53 -11.40
CA PRO A 67 -1.89 2.97 -12.78
C PRO A 67 -2.39 4.43 -12.81
N PHE A 68 -2.26 5.08 -13.96
CA PHE A 68 -2.77 6.43 -14.19
C PHE A 68 -3.86 6.39 -15.26
N ILE A 69 -4.97 7.05 -14.98
CA ILE A 69 -6.07 7.24 -15.92
C ILE A 69 -5.94 8.66 -16.48
N LEU A 70 -5.90 8.79 -17.80
CA LEU A 70 -5.91 10.07 -18.51
C LEU A 70 -7.32 10.31 -19.04
N SER A 71 -7.90 11.46 -18.70
CA SER A 71 -9.27 11.83 -19.08
C SER A 71 -9.24 13.12 -19.91
N GLY A 72 -9.70 13.02 -21.16
CA GLY A 72 -9.90 14.14 -22.09
C GLY A 72 -11.14 13.88 -22.95
N GLU A 73 -11.04 14.06 -24.26
CA GLU A 73 -12.10 13.62 -25.21
C GLU A 73 -12.40 12.12 -25.06
N LYS A 74 -11.38 11.33 -24.70
CA LYS A 74 -11.48 9.91 -24.37
C LYS A 74 -10.83 9.65 -23.01
N THR A 75 -11.29 8.60 -22.35
CA THR A 75 -10.67 8.07 -21.12
C THR A 75 -9.78 6.90 -21.50
N VAL A 76 -8.50 6.96 -21.14
CA VAL A 76 -7.51 5.91 -21.40
C VAL A 76 -6.71 5.60 -20.14
N VAL A 77 -6.23 4.36 -20.03
CA VAL A 77 -5.34 3.92 -18.95
C VAL A 77 -3.93 3.80 -19.51
N THR A 78 -2.92 4.26 -18.78
CA THR A 78 -1.52 4.13 -19.20
C THR A 78 -1.08 2.67 -19.27
N THR A 79 -0.25 2.33 -20.26
CA THR A 79 0.44 1.03 -20.38
C THR A 79 1.62 0.94 -19.40
N GLY A 80 1.30 1.05 -18.11
CA GLY A 80 2.27 1.08 -17.03
C GLY A 80 1.68 1.71 -15.77
N GLY A 81 2.54 1.99 -14.81
CA GLY A 81 2.15 2.59 -13.55
C GLY A 81 3.29 2.61 -12.56
N LEU A 82 3.06 3.27 -11.43
CA LEU A 82 3.98 3.25 -10.31
C LEU A 82 3.77 1.96 -9.51
N THR A 83 4.71 1.04 -9.58
CA THR A 83 4.76 -0.11 -8.67
C THR A 83 5.58 0.24 -7.45
N ARG A 84 5.03 0.01 -6.24
CA ARG A 84 5.75 0.20 -4.98
C ARG A 84 5.84 -1.10 -4.22
N VAL A 85 6.94 -1.26 -3.49
CA VAL A 85 7.24 -2.50 -2.75
C VAL A 85 7.58 -2.19 -1.29
N ALA A 86 7.00 -2.94 -0.36
CA ALA A 86 7.33 -2.85 1.05
C ALA A 86 8.64 -3.61 1.31
N LEU A 87 9.76 -2.91 1.51
CA LEU A 87 11.08 -3.58 1.64
C LEU A 87 11.25 -4.31 2.97
N ARG A 88 10.61 -3.82 4.04
CA ARG A 88 10.63 -4.48 5.35
C ARG A 88 9.83 -5.79 5.31
N ARG A 89 10.46 -6.89 5.74
CA ARG A 89 9.82 -8.22 5.82
C ARG A 89 8.49 -8.15 6.58
N GLY A 90 7.44 -8.70 5.97
CA GLY A 90 6.08 -8.76 6.54
C GLY A 90 5.34 -7.42 6.62
N SER A 91 5.93 -6.32 6.15
CA SER A 91 5.26 -5.01 6.13
C SER A 91 4.26 -4.94 4.98
N LEU A 92 3.08 -4.38 5.25
CA LEU A 92 2.09 -3.99 4.25
C LEU A 92 2.21 -2.51 3.86
N VAL A 93 3.17 -1.79 4.46
CA VAL A 93 3.42 -0.37 4.19
C VAL A 93 4.40 -0.24 3.04
N VAL A 94 3.90 0.21 1.90
CA VAL A 94 4.62 0.42 0.63
C VAL A 94 4.99 1.89 0.39
N ASN A 95 4.67 2.80 1.32
CA ASN A 95 4.95 4.21 1.16
C ASN A 95 6.47 4.49 1.21
N SER A 96 6.98 5.28 0.25
CA SER A 96 8.39 5.61 0.12
C SER A 96 8.95 6.36 1.34
N SER A 97 8.14 7.22 1.97
CA SER A 97 8.55 7.95 3.19
C SER A 97 8.79 7.04 4.40
N GLN A 98 8.41 5.76 4.32
CA GLN A 98 8.60 4.76 5.39
C GLN A 98 9.42 3.56 4.91
N GLY A 99 10.31 3.75 3.93
CA GLY A 99 11.21 2.70 3.43
C GLY A 99 10.57 1.80 2.36
N GLY A 100 9.52 2.28 1.69
CA GLY A 100 9.01 1.65 0.47
C GLY A 100 9.96 1.88 -0.71
N GLY A 101 10.18 0.84 -1.51
CA GLY A 101 10.88 0.92 -2.80
C GLY A 101 9.91 1.10 -3.97
N SER A 102 10.46 1.23 -5.17
CA SER A 102 9.69 1.17 -6.42
C SER A 102 10.28 0.13 -7.37
N LYS A 103 9.46 -0.33 -8.32
CA LYS A 103 9.84 -1.23 -9.41
C LYS A 103 9.21 -0.73 -10.70
N ASP A 104 9.81 -1.10 -11.82
CA ASP A 104 9.17 -0.93 -13.11
C ASP A 104 7.96 -1.86 -13.25
N THR A 105 6.94 -1.36 -13.95
CA THR A 105 5.73 -2.13 -14.28
C THR A 105 5.76 -2.44 -15.76
N TRP A 106 5.86 -3.71 -16.11
CA TRP A 106 5.79 -4.13 -17.51
C TRP A 106 4.37 -4.65 -17.81
N ILE A 107 3.75 -4.04 -18.81
CA ILE A 107 2.50 -4.52 -19.40
C ILE A 107 2.91 -5.14 -20.74
N VAL A 108 2.69 -6.43 -20.88
CA VAL A 108 3.14 -7.21 -22.03
C VAL A 108 1.91 -7.71 -22.77
N GLU A 109 1.92 -7.64 -24.09
CA GLU A 109 0.88 -8.24 -24.93
C GLU A 109 1.04 -9.77 -24.91
N GLU A 110 -0.07 -10.50 -24.81
CA GLU A 110 -0.04 -11.97 -24.74
C GLU A 110 0.29 -12.60 -26.11
N GLU A 111 0.01 -11.92 -27.22
CA GLU A 111 0.39 -12.34 -28.58
C GLU A 111 0.85 -11.13 -29.44
N PRO A 112 1.84 -11.29 -30.32
CA PRO A 112 2.20 -10.24 -31.28
C PRO A 112 1.16 -10.17 -32.41
N ASN A 113 0.71 -8.95 -32.74
CA ASN A 113 -0.11 -8.68 -33.93
C ASN A 113 0.56 -9.13 -35.24
#